data_AF-A0A8J8JP17-F1
#
_entry.id   AF-A0A8J8JP17-F1
#
_cell.length_a   1.000
_cell.length_b   1.000
_cell.length_c   1.000
_cell.angle_alpha   90.00
_cell.angle_beta   90.00
_cell.angle_gamma   90.00
#
_symmetry.space_group_name_H-M   'P 1'
#
loop_
_entity.id
_entity.type
_entity.pdbx_description
1 polymer ?
#
loop_
_entity_poly.entity_id
_entity_poly.type
_entity_poly.pdbx_seq_one_letter_code
_entity_poly.pdbx_strand_id
1 'polypeptide(L)'
;MNSKGQWIILSGLILAIGLVVLVILLNQAMSAGYKVSAAETDFPGREITEIFEETVRTAHLVNKTAPDSTAFNNSMHNFSDNISKIYAAHGALVEINVTKSDPNIMNMSMHYYDGEVDFMLGNFTPGGEKRQVQIYG
;
A
#
# COMPACT_ATOMS: atom_id res chain seq x y z
N MET A 1 32.11 60.89 -5.13
CA MET A 1 31.84 59.45 -4.87
C MET A 1 30.67 59.03 -5.75
N ASN A 2 30.89 58.07 -6.66
CA ASN A 2 29.96 57.71 -7.75
C ASN A 2 28.81 56.80 -7.26
N SER A 3 27.73 57.41 -6.78
CA SER A 3 26.51 56.73 -6.31
C SER A 3 25.84 55.86 -7.37
N LYS A 4 25.95 56.21 -8.66
CA LYS A 4 25.35 55.45 -9.78
C LYS A 4 25.99 54.07 -9.98
N GLY A 5 27.31 53.95 -9.81
CA GLY A 5 28.00 52.67 -9.92
C GLY A 5 27.65 51.71 -8.78
N GLN A 6 27.42 52.25 -7.58
CA GLN A 6 27.07 51.48 -6.39
C GLN A 6 25.66 50.85 -6.50
N TRP A 7 24.71 51.56 -7.13
CA TRP A 7 23.36 51.04 -7.41
C TRP A 7 23.35 49.90 -8.44
N ILE A 8 24.22 49.95 -9.44
CA ILE A 8 24.39 48.87 -10.43
C ILE A 8 24.99 47.61 -9.79
N ILE A 9 25.96 47.78 -8.89
CA ILE A 9 26.58 46.66 -8.19
C ILE A 9 25.56 46.03 -7.23
N LEU A 10 24.71 46.84 -6.59
CA LEU A 10 23.67 46.36 -5.69
C LEU A 10 22.58 45.56 -6.42
N SER A 11 22.15 46.02 -7.61
CA SER A 11 21.15 45.29 -8.39
C SER A 11 21.70 43.97 -8.96
N GLY A 12 22.97 43.95 -9.38
CA GLY A 12 23.65 42.73 -9.80
C GLY A 12 23.78 41.70 -8.67
N LEU A 13 24.06 42.16 -7.44
CA LEU A 13 24.14 41.30 -6.27
C LEU A 13 22.79 40.68 -5.92
N ILE A 14 21.70 41.46 -5.96
CA ILE A 14 20.34 40.98 -5.68
C ILE A 14 19.91 39.94 -6.73
N LEU A 15 20.20 40.20 -8.01
CA LEU A 15 19.92 39.24 -9.09
C LEU A 15 20.69 37.94 -8.91
N ALA A 16 21.97 38.00 -8.55
CA ALA A 16 22.79 36.81 -8.32
C ALA A 16 22.27 35.98 -7.14
N ILE A 17 21.94 36.62 -6.01
CA ILE A 17 21.39 35.94 -4.83
C ILE A 17 20.04 35.31 -5.16
N GLY A 18 19.17 36.03 -5.87
CA GLY A 18 17.86 35.52 -6.31
C GLY A 18 18.01 34.27 -7.19
N LEU A 19 18.97 34.26 -8.10
CA LEU A 19 19.23 33.11 -8.97
C LEU A 19 19.73 31.89 -8.18
N VAL A 20 20.64 32.10 -7.22
CA VAL A 20 21.17 31.02 -6.37
C VAL A 20 20.06 30.41 -5.51
N VAL A 21 19.20 31.24 -4.91
CA VAL A 21 18.05 30.76 -4.13
C VAL A 21 17.07 29.97 -4.99
N LEU A 22 16.77 30.45 -6.21
CA LEU A 22 15.89 29.73 -7.14
C LEU A 22 16.44 28.35 -7.52
N VAL A 23 17.74 28.24 -7.78
CA VAL A 23 18.37 26.95 -8.10
C VAL A 23 18.32 25.99 -6.90
N ILE A 24 18.55 26.49 -5.68
CA ILE A 24 18.45 25.71 -4.45
C ILE A 24 17.01 25.21 -4.24
N LEU A 25 16.02 26.07 -4.43
CA LEU A 25 14.60 25.71 -4.31
C LEU A 25 14.18 24.70 -5.37
N LEU A 26 14.64 24.86 -6.63
CA LEU A 26 14.36 23.91 -7.69
C LEU A 26 14.95 22.53 -7.38
N ASN A 27 16.20 22.48 -6.90
CA ASN A 27 16.85 21.23 -6.54
C ASN A 27 16.12 20.52 -5.38
N GLN A 28 15.68 21.27 -4.37
CA GLN A 28 14.88 20.74 -3.28
C GLN A 28 13.48 20.29 -3.74
N ALA A 29 12.82 21.06 -4.60
CA ALA A 29 11.51 20.73 -5.14
C ALA A 29 11.55 19.47 -6.02
N MET A 30 12.60 19.29 -6.83
CA MET A 30 12.79 18.07 -7.62
C MET A 30 13.06 16.88 -6.69
N SER A 31 13.95 17.02 -5.71
CA SER A 31 14.26 15.94 -4.75
C SER A 31 13.05 15.53 -3.91
N ALA A 32 12.26 16.50 -3.43
CA ALA A 32 11.02 16.25 -2.71
C ALA A 32 9.95 15.66 -3.63
N GLY A 33 9.82 16.16 -4.87
CA GLY A 33 8.89 15.64 -5.87
C GLY A 33 9.15 14.19 -6.25
N TYR A 34 10.43 13.79 -6.41
CA TYR A 34 10.80 12.40 -6.64
C TYR A 34 10.42 11.50 -5.46
N LYS A 35 10.65 11.95 -4.22
CA LYS A 35 10.29 11.18 -3.02
C LYS A 35 8.78 11.02 -2.83
N VAL A 36 8.00 12.06 -3.13
CA VAL A 36 6.53 12.02 -3.01
C VAL A 36 5.90 11.18 -4.13
N SER A 37 6.38 11.32 -5.37
CA SER A 37 5.89 10.54 -6.51
C SER A 37 6.23 9.05 -6.42
N ALA A 38 7.36 8.71 -5.79
CA ALA A 38 7.72 7.31 -5.50
C ALA A 38 6.83 6.74 -4.37
N ALA A 39 6.57 7.50 -3.31
CA ALA A 39 5.72 7.06 -2.21
C ALA A 39 4.24 6.86 -2.60
N GLU A 40 3.72 7.59 -3.60
CA GLU A 40 2.37 7.36 -4.14
C GLU A 40 2.29 6.14 -5.07
N THR A 41 3.39 5.78 -5.75
CA THR A 41 3.44 4.61 -6.62
C THR A 41 3.68 3.32 -5.84
N ASP A 42 4.42 3.43 -4.73
CA ASP A 42 4.82 2.32 -3.86
C ASP A 42 3.88 2.16 -2.66
N PHE A 43 2.60 2.53 -2.82
CA PHE A 43 1.63 2.33 -1.75
C PHE A 43 1.28 0.83 -1.69
N PRO A 44 1.60 0.12 -0.60
CA PRO A 44 1.30 -1.31 -0.45
C PRO A 44 -0.22 -1.58 -0.49
N GLY A 45 -1.05 -0.54 -0.39
CA GLY A 45 -2.48 -0.66 -0.57
C GLY A 45 -2.90 -1.20 -1.94
N ARG A 46 -2.12 -1.02 -3.01
CA ARG A 46 -2.44 -1.66 -4.31
C ARG A 46 -2.30 -3.17 -4.21
N GLU A 47 -1.17 -3.65 -3.69
CA GLU A 47 -0.90 -5.08 -3.53
C GLU A 47 -1.87 -5.72 -2.54
N ILE A 48 -2.12 -5.08 -1.39
CA ILE A 48 -3.09 -5.54 -0.39
C ILE A 48 -4.49 -5.66 -1.00
N THR A 49 -4.90 -4.67 -1.82
CA THR A 49 -6.21 -4.71 -2.50
C THR A 49 -6.27 -5.84 -3.53
N GLU A 50 -5.20 -6.06 -4.29
CA GLU A 50 -5.12 -7.12 -5.29
C GLU A 50 -5.17 -8.52 -4.65
N ILE A 51 -4.40 -8.74 -3.58
CA ILE A 51 -4.45 -9.99 -2.80
C ILE A 51 -5.86 -10.20 -2.24
N PHE A 52 -6.50 -9.14 -1.75
CA PHE A 52 -7.87 -9.23 -1.22
C PHE A 52 -8.88 -9.61 -2.30
N GLU A 53 -8.86 -8.94 -3.45
CA GLU A 53 -9.76 -9.24 -4.56
C GLU A 53 -9.58 -10.68 -5.08
N GLU A 54 -8.34 -11.12 -5.25
CA GLU A 54 -8.05 -12.47 -5.72
C GLU A 54 -8.44 -13.54 -4.68
N THR A 55 -8.28 -13.24 -3.39
CA THR A 55 -8.74 -14.13 -2.31
C THR A 55 -10.27 -14.26 -2.30
N VAL A 56 -11.00 -13.15 -2.39
CA VAL A 56 -12.48 -13.16 -2.44
C VAL A 56 -12.98 -13.90 -3.68
N ARG A 57 -12.33 -13.65 -4.83
CA ARG A 57 -12.64 -14.34 -6.08
C ARG A 57 -12.42 -15.84 -5.96
N THR A 58 -11.27 -16.25 -5.43
CA THR A 58 -10.92 -17.66 -5.22
C THR A 58 -11.88 -18.32 -4.26
N ALA A 59 -12.19 -17.69 -3.12
CA ALA A 59 -13.19 -18.17 -2.17
C ALA A 59 -14.56 -18.36 -2.82
N HIS A 60 -15.00 -17.44 -3.70
CA HIS A 60 -16.26 -17.60 -4.41
C HIS A 60 -16.27 -18.78 -5.40
N LEU A 61 -15.15 -19.01 -6.09
CA LEU A 61 -15.00 -20.14 -7.01
C LEU A 61 -14.98 -21.48 -6.25
N VAL A 62 -14.15 -21.56 -5.19
CA VAL A 62 -14.04 -22.74 -4.33
C VAL A 62 -15.37 -23.04 -3.65
N ASN A 63 -16.14 -22.04 -3.22
CA ASN A 63 -17.44 -22.28 -2.61
C ASN A 63 -18.47 -22.89 -3.58
N LYS A 64 -18.31 -22.68 -4.89
CA LYS A 64 -19.19 -23.29 -5.92
C LYS A 64 -18.80 -24.73 -6.25
N THR A 65 -17.53 -25.08 -6.10
CA THR A 65 -16.99 -26.38 -6.48
C THR A 65 -16.76 -27.31 -5.29
N ALA A 66 -16.63 -26.77 -4.08
CA ALA A 66 -16.41 -27.55 -2.87
C ALA A 66 -17.69 -28.27 -2.43
N PRO A 67 -17.62 -29.60 -2.21
CA PRO A 67 -18.78 -30.39 -1.77
C PRO A 67 -19.19 -30.10 -0.31
N ASP A 68 -18.25 -29.67 0.53
CA ASP A 68 -18.46 -29.42 1.96
C ASP A 68 -17.54 -28.29 2.49
N SER A 69 -17.81 -27.83 3.71
CA SER A 69 -17.01 -26.78 4.36
C SER A 69 -15.56 -27.22 4.65
N THR A 70 -15.32 -28.51 4.85
CA THR A 70 -13.97 -29.04 5.08
C THR A 70 -13.12 -28.98 3.81
N ALA A 71 -13.66 -29.40 2.67
CA ALA A 71 -12.96 -29.26 1.39
C ALA A 71 -12.71 -27.79 1.02
N PHE A 72 -13.66 -26.91 1.32
CA PHE A 72 -13.49 -25.46 1.16
C PHE A 72 -12.32 -24.94 2.03
N ASN A 73 -12.33 -25.23 3.34
CA ASN A 73 -11.30 -24.76 4.26
C ASN A 73 -9.92 -25.30 3.86
N ASN A 74 -9.82 -26.57 3.48
CA ASN A 74 -8.57 -27.17 3.02
C ASN A 74 -8.05 -26.51 1.73
N SER A 75 -8.94 -26.21 0.78
CA SER A 75 -8.57 -25.52 -0.45
C SER A 75 -8.11 -24.08 -0.19
N MET A 76 -8.75 -23.37 0.74
CA MET A 76 -8.36 -22.02 1.12
C MET A 76 -7.07 -21.99 1.95
N HIS A 77 -6.82 -23.00 2.79
CA HIS A 77 -5.53 -23.17 3.46
C HIS A 77 -4.40 -23.39 2.45
N ASN A 78 -4.59 -24.27 1.46
CA ASN A 78 -3.60 -24.48 0.40
C ASN A 78 -3.35 -23.21 -0.42
N PHE A 79 -4.39 -22.42 -0.69
CA PHE A 79 -4.24 -21.12 -1.34
C PHE A 79 -3.41 -20.15 -0.48
N SER A 80 -3.74 -20.01 0.81
CA SER A 80 -2.98 -19.16 1.74
C SER A 80 -1.51 -19.58 1.84
N ASP A 81 -1.23 -20.88 1.93
CA ASP A 81 0.13 -21.40 2.00
C ASP A 81 0.94 -21.11 0.72
N ASN A 82 0.28 -21.05 -0.44
CA ASN A 82 0.94 -20.70 -1.69
C ASN A 82 1.19 -19.19 -1.80
N ILE A 83 0.19 -18.37 -1.46
CA ILE A 83 0.32 -16.91 -1.48
C ILE A 83 1.38 -16.46 -0.48
N SER A 84 1.35 -16.96 0.76
CA SER A 84 2.35 -16.63 1.78
C SER A 84 3.78 -16.94 1.33
N LYS A 85 4.02 -18.08 0.66
CA LYS A 85 5.34 -18.44 0.11
C LYS A 85 5.77 -17.52 -1.03
N ILE A 86 4.84 -17.15 -1.92
CA ILE A 86 5.13 -16.25 -3.04
C ILE A 86 5.52 -14.88 -2.51
N TYR A 87 4.76 -14.31 -1.59
CA TYR A 87 5.05 -12.98 -1.03
C TYR A 87 6.28 -13.01 -0.12
N ALA A 88 6.52 -14.08 0.63
CA ALA A 88 7.72 -14.22 1.45
C ALA A 88 9.01 -14.21 0.61
N ALA A 89 8.95 -14.70 -0.64
CA ALA A 89 10.06 -14.61 -1.59
C ALA A 89 10.29 -13.17 -2.10
N HIS A 90 9.28 -12.31 -2.02
CA HIS A 90 9.36 -10.89 -2.40
C HIS A 90 9.68 -9.96 -1.20
N GLY A 91 9.79 -10.48 0.02
CA GLY A 91 10.12 -9.71 1.23
C GLY A 91 8.94 -9.45 2.16
N ALA A 92 7.71 -9.71 1.69
CA ALA A 92 6.48 -9.48 2.44
C ALA A 92 5.89 -10.77 3.03
N LEU A 93 5.49 -10.72 4.29
CA LEU A 93 4.75 -11.76 4.99
C LEU A 93 3.25 -11.52 4.80
N VAL A 94 2.57 -12.50 4.20
CA VAL A 94 1.12 -12.44 3.99
C VAL A 94 0.48 -13.67 4.60
N GLU A 95 -0.42 -13.48 5.56
CA GLU A 95 -1.20 -14.53 6.19
C GLU A 95 -2.69 -14.31 5.90
N ILE A 96 -3.33 -15.31 5.29
CA ILE A 96 -4.74 -15.23 4.87
C ILE A 96 -5.49 -16.36 5.54
N ASN A 97 -6.51 -16.04 6.30
CA ASN A 97 -7.38 -17.04 6.90
C ASN A 97 -8.79 -16.88 6.35
N VAL A 98 -9.31 -17.91 5.68
CA VAL A 98 -10.67 -17.92 5.15
C VAL A 98 -11.38 -19.16 5.66
N THR A 99 -12.39 -18.94 6.49
CA THR A 99 -13.17 -20.02 7.09
C THR A 99 -14.64 -19.88 6.72
N LYS A 100 -15.28 -21.00 6.42
CA LYS A 100 -16.73 -21.03 6.19
C LYS A 100 -17.45 -21.29 7.50
N SER A 101 -18.12 -20.27 8.04
CA SER A 101 -18.94 -20.37 9.27
C SER A 101 -20.33 -20.92 8.96
N ASP A 102 -20.93 -20.51 7.83
CA ASP A 102 -22.26 -20.93 7.37
C ASP A 102 -22.26 -21.17 5.85
N PRO A 103 -23.26 -21.85 5.27
CA PRO A 103 -23.37 -22.03 3.82
C PRO A 103 -23.29 -20.73 3.01
N ASN A 104 -23.73 -19.61 3.61
CA ASN A 104 -23.76 -18.29 2.98
C ASN A 104 -22.78 -17.28 3.61
N ILE A 105 -22.06 -17.66 4.67
CA ILE A 105 -21.19 -16.73 5.40
C ILE A 105 -19.77 -17.28 5.46
N MET A 106 -18.84 -16.48 4.93
CA MET A 106 -17.41 -16.72 5.01
C MET A 106 -16.79 -15.65 5.88
N ASN A 107 -15.91 -16.05 6.79
CA ASN A 107 -15.10 -15.13 7.56
C ASN A 107 -13.71 -15.10 6.93
N MET A 108 -13.24 -13.90 6.63
CA MET A 108 -11.90 -13.69 6.09
C MET A 108 -11.11 -12.74 7.00
N SER A 109 -9.88 -13.12 7.34
CA SER A 109 -8.89 -12.21 7.90
C SER A 109 -7.62 -12.25 7.06
N MET A 110 -6.93 -11.13 6.98
CA MET A 110 -5.67 -10.99 6.26
C MET A 110 -4.69 -10.19 7.10
N HIS A 111 -3.46 -10.65 7.18
CA HIS A 111 -2.35 -9.91 7.76
C HIS A 111 -1.28 -9.74 6.68
N TYR A 112 -0.87 -8.50 6.41
CA TYR A 112 0.21 -8.16 5.51
C TYR A 112 1.29 -7.42 6.31
N TYR A 113 2.53 -7.87 6.19
CA TYR A 113 3.67 -7.28 6.87
C TYR A 113 4.91 -7.27 5.97
N ASP A 114 5.52 -6.11 5.75
CA ASP A 114 6.69 -5.96 4.87
C ASP A 114 7.88 -5.28 5.58
N GLY A 115 7.94 -5.39 6.91
CA GLY A 115 9.00 -4.76 7.71
C GLY A 115 8.75 -3.28 8.05
N GLU A 116 8.12 -2.52 7.15
CA GLU A 116 7.75 -1.11 7.35
C GLU A 116 6.25 -0.89 7.57
N VAL A 117 5.40 -1.73 6.96
CA VAL A 117 3.94 -1.64 7.05
C VAL A 117 3.37 -2.90 7.71
N ASP A 118 2.50 -2.71 8.68
CA ASP A 118 1.71 -3.76 9.34
C ASP A 118 0.22 -3.48 9.10
N PHE A 119 -0.42 -4.31 8.27
CA PHE A 119 -1.82 -4.17 7.91
C PHE A 119 -2.61 -5.41 8.30
N MET A 120 -3.61 -5.23 9.15
CA MET A 120 -4.56 -6.27 9.52
C MET A 120 -5.97 -5.94 9.02
N LEU A 121 -6.50 -6.83 8.18
CA LEU A 121 -7.91 -6.86 7.84
C LEU A 121 -8.65 -7.77 8.83
N GLY A 122 -9.46 -7.16 9.70
CA GLY A 122 -10.32 -7.88 10.63
C GLY A 122 -11.42 -8.69 9.95
N ASN A 123 -12.06 -9.59 10.71
CA ASN A 123 -13.04 -10.57 10.22
C ASN A 123 -14.07 -9.95 9.26
N PHE A 124 -13.97 -10.27 7.98
CA PHE A 124 -14.87 -9.81 6.94
C PHE A 124 -15.97 -10.83 6.69
N THR A 125 -17.22 -10.38 6.83
CA THR A 125 -18.44 -11.17 6.63
C THR A 125 -19.19 -10.63 5.40
N PRO A 126 -19.22 -11.32 4.25
CA PRO A 126 -19.76 -10.80 2.98
C PRO A 126 -21.29 -10.70 2.90
N GLY A 127 -21.98 -10.41 4.01
CA GLY A 127 -23.44 -10.38 4.09
C GLY A 127 -24.07 -9.37 5.05
N GLY A 128 -23.31 -8.55 5.78
CA GLY A 128 -23.89 -7.61 6.74
C GLY A 128 -22.89 -6.65 7.35
N GLU A 129 -22.88 -5.43 6.80
CA GLU A 129 -22.43 -4.15 7.37
C GLU A 129 -21.04 -3.96 8.05
N LYS A 130 -20.48 -2.79 7.69
CA LYS A 130 -19.39 -1.97 8.25
C LYS A 130 -17.98 -2.56 8.31
N ARG A 131 -17.23 -2.22 7.25
CA ARG A 131 -15.77 -2.21 7.16
C ARG A 131 -15.16 -1.42 8.32
N GLN A 132 -14.61 -2.12 9.32
CA GLN A 132 -13.72 -1.54 10.31
C GLN A 132 -12.30 -1.94 9.91
N VAL A 133 -11.65 -1.07 9.12
CA VAL A 133 -10.22 -1.19 8.83
C VAL A 133 -9.50 -0.52 9.99
N GLN A 134 -8.91 -1.28 10.90
CA GLN A 134 -7.99 -0.74 11.90
C GLN A 134 -6.60 -0.73 11.28
N ILE A 135 -6.20 0.43 10.77
CA ILE A 135 -4.81 0.70 10.38
C ILE A 135 -4.09 1.07 11.68
N TYR A 136 -3.23 0.17 12.17
CA TYR A 136 -2.28 0.52 13.22
C TYR A 136 -1.10 1.22 12.55
N GLY A 137 -0.94 2.51 12.83
CA GLY A 137 0.18 3.33 12.38
C GLY A 137 1.27 3.45 13.43
#